data_AF-A0A7Y4JZR8-F1
#
_entry.id   AF-A0A7Y4JZR8-F1
#
_cell.length_a   1.000
_cell.length_b   1.000
_cell.length_c   1.000
_cell.angle_alpha   90.00
_cell.angle_beta   90.00
_cell.angle_gamma   90.00
#
_symmetry.space_group_name_H-M   'P 1'
#
loop_
_entity.id
_entity.type
_entity.pdbx_description
1 polymer ?
#
loop_
_entity_poly.entity_id
_entity_poly.type
_entity_poly.pdbx_seq_one_letter_code
_entity_poly.pdbx_strand_id
1 'polypeptide(L)'
;MLATLMTVLALTLAAPPSQPDAATATCRSIDGHVSCGYACKSDGQRVRCAQTLQGKCTVIDGQAVCFDPPAYVVKAFGSALPEPECKTIDGVVGCGYGCVTDFGKVQCAKTPMGVCRSQGGNVTCFDPPAAVFAVFGRQVPRAQCVSNGVQLACGFNCVNASEGVRCAKTPMGVCKAQNGHVTCFDPSPGALCAWGKGLPAPQCKLSETGPVCGYNCTTAYGKVACSGTPAGICKVFDSEVYCFDPPAEQQADAACLASVGLAAIEGATP
;
A
#
# COMPACT_ATOMS: atom_id res chain seq x y z
N MET A 1 33.05 16.81 76.17
CA MET A 1 33.72 16.23 74.99
C MET A 1 32.75 15.27 74.33
N LEU A 2 32.02 15.77 73.32
CA LEU A 2 31.09 14.98 72.50
C LEU A 2 31.85 14.48 71.27
N ALA A 3 31.77 13.19 70.97
CA ALA A 3 32.10 12.65 69.66
C ALA A 3 31.17 11.46 69.36
N THR A 4 29.98 11.78 68.89
CA THR A 4 29.00 10.86 68.31
C THR A 4 29.45 10.45 66.91
N LEU A 5 29.65 9.15 66.68
CA LEU A 5 29.89 8.57 65.36
C LEU A 5 28.63 8.74 64.49
N MET A 6 28.76 9.50 63.40
CA MET A 6 27.78 9.57 62.31
C MET A 6 28.08 8.46 61.29
N THR A 7 27.30 7.39 61.32
CA THR A 7 27.18 6.42 60.22
C THR A 7 26.34 7.05 59.10
N VAL A 8 26.99 7.51 58.04
CA VAL A 8 26.33 7.96 56.80
C VAL A 8 26.11 6.74 55.91
N LEU A 9 24.88 6.24 55.89
CA LEU A 9 24.41 5.19 54.99
C LEU A 9 24.15 5.83 53.62
N ALA A 10 25.04 5.57 52.66
CA ALA A 10 24.88 6.04 51.29
C ALA A 10 23.76 5.26 50.58
N LEU A 11 22.56 5.85 50.48
CA LEU A 11 21.55 5.42 49.52
C LEU A 11 21.99 5.87 48.11
N THR A 12 22.57 4.95 47.35
CA THR A 12 22.72 5.12 45.91
C THR A 12 21.33 5.02 45.26
N LEU A 13 20.70 6.17 44.98
CA LEU A 13 19.55 6.25 44.09
C LEU A 13 20.02 5.84 42.68
N ALA A 14 19.74 4.60 42.28
CA ALA A 14 19.81 4.20 40.89
C ALA A 14 18.80 5.05 40.11
N ALA A 15 19.30 5.93 39.24
CA ALA A 15 18.46 6.68 38.33
C ALA A 15 17.59 5.69 37.51
N PRO A 16 16.29 5.95 37.31
CA PRO A 16 15.48 5.12 36.44
C PRO A 16 16.15 5.07 35.06
N PRO A 17 16.25 3.89 34.41
CA PRO A 17 16.88 3.77 33.12
C PRO A 17 16.22 4.77 32.16
N SER A 18 17.04 5.68 31.61
CA SER A 18 16.62 6.62 30.59
C SER A 18 15.93 5.85 29.47
N GLN A 19 14.69 6.24 29.15
CA GLN A 19 13.96 5.63 28.05
C GLN A 19 14.80 5.81 26.78
N PRO A 20 15.12 4.72 26.06
CA PRO A 20 15.90 4.81 24.84
C PRO A 20 15.20 5.74 23.85
N ASP A 21 15.96 6.68 23.28
CA ASP A 21 15.47 7.57 22.25
C ASP A 21 14.94 6.74 21.06
N ALA A 22 13.71 7.02 20.63
CA ALA A 22 13.06 6.30 19.53
C ALA A 22 13.84 6.43 18.21
N ALA A 23 14.69 7.45 18.07
CA ALA A 23 15.53 7.68 16.91
C ALA A 23 16.79 6.80 16.85
N THR A 24 17.13 6.06 17.90
CA THR A 24 18.33 5.22 17.95
C THR A 24 17.97 3.74 17.90
N ALA A 25 18.63 2.97 17.04
CA ALA A 25 18.46 1.52 17.01
C ALA A 25 18.99 0.92 18.31
N THR A 26 18.19 0.08 18.95
CA THR A 26 18.54 -0.59 20.21
C THR A 26 18.22 -2.07 20.12
N CYS A 27 18.95 -2.88 20.90
CA CYS A 27 18.65 -4.29 21.10
C CYS A 27 18.08 -4.47 22.49
N ARG A 28 16.99 -5.22 22.61
CA ARG A 28 16.41 -5.60 23.90
C ARG A 28 16.22 -7.12 23.94
N SER A 29 16.43 -7.67 25.13
CA SER A 29 16.30 -9.10 25.41
C SER A 29 15.36 -9.31 26.59
N ILE A 30 14.49 -10.31 26.49
CA ILE A 30 13.70 -10.84 27.62
C ILE A 30 13.61 -12.36 27.49
N ASP A 31 13.91 -13.10 28.56
CA ASP A 31 13.81 -14.57 28.61
C ASP A 31 14.43 -15.30 27.41
N GLY A 32 15.58 -14.81 26.92
CA GLY A 32 16.29 -15.37 25.75
C GLY A 32 15.77 -14.92 24.39
N HIS A 33 14.67 -14.16 24.32
CA HIS A 33 14.17 -13.53 23.11
C HIS A 33 14.81 -12.15 22.91
N VAL A 34 15.62 -12.02 21.87
CA VAL A 34 16.29 -10.78 21.47
C VAL A 34 15.63 -10.20 20.23
N SER A 35 15.35 -8.89 20.24
CA SER A 35 14.99 -8.14 19.05
C SER A 35 15.79 -6.84 19.01
N CYS A 36 16.24 -6.46 17.82
CA CYS A 36 16.96 -5.22 17.57
C CYS A 36 16.21 -4.37 16.54
N GLY A 37 16.20 -3.06 16.75
CA GLY A 37 15.57 -2.11 15.84
C GLY A 37 15.20 -0.82 16.56
N TYR A 38 14.17 -0.16 16.08
CA TYR A 38 13.69 1.11 16.62
C TYR A 38 12.49 0.91 17.54
N ALA A 39 12.29 1.86 18.46
CA ALA A 39 11.13 1.93 19.34
C ALA A 39 10.76 0.62 20.09
N CYS A 40 11.73 -0.24 20.43
CA CYS A 40 11.49 -1.59 20.93
C CYS A 40 10.57 -1.67 22.17
N LYS A 41 9.53 -2.50 22.09
CA LYS A 41 8.60 -2.81 23.19
C LYS A 41 8.69 -4.28 23.60
N SER A 42 8.33 -4.54 24.85
CA SER A 42 8.30 -5.88 25.44
C SER A 42 6.95 -6.07 26.11
N ASP A 43 6.35 -7.24 25.93
CA ASP A 43 5.10 -7.64 26.58
C ASP A 43 5.31 -8.53 27.82
N GLY A 44 6.58 -8.75 28.20
CA GLY A 44 6.95 -9.61 29.32
C GLY A 44 7.30 -11.04 28.90
N GLN A 45 6.95 -11.45 27.68
CA GLN A 45 7.33 -12.76 27.12
C GLN A 45 8.20 -12.62 25.87
N ARG A 46 8.01 -11.54 25.12
CA ARG A 46 8.68 -11.27 23.84
C ARG A 46 9.05 -9.81 23.74
N VAL A 47 10.09 -9.54 22.95
CA VAL A 47 10.47 -8.20 22.52
C VAL A 47 10.15 -8.06 21.03
N ARG A 48 9.57 -6.91 20.65
CA ARG A 48 9.47 -6.49 19.25
C ARG A 48 10.03 -5.09 19.04
N CYS A 49 10.68 -4.91 17.89
CA CYS A 49 11.19 -3.63 17.45
C CYS A 49 10.68 -3.32 16.05
N ALA A 50 10.55 -2.03 15.74
CA ALA A 50 10.31 -1.54 14.41
C ALA A 50 11.58 -1.69 13.59
N GLN A 51 11.43 -1.97 12.29
CA GLN A 51 12.57 -2.10 11.37
C GLN A 51 13.08 -0.75 10.87
N THR A 52 12.22 0.28 10.90
CA THR A 52 12.48 1.62 10.39
C THR A 52 12.32 2.68 11.47
N LEU A 53 12.94 3.84 11.28
CA LEU A 53 12.80 5.00 12.16
C LEU A 53 11.35 5.51 12.27
N GLN A 54 10.55 5.27 11.23
CA GLN A 54 9.14 5.68 11.18
C GLN A 54 8.22 4.62 11.75
N GLY A 55 8.73 3.41 11.96
CA GLY A 55 7.96 2.33 12.54
C GLY A 55 7.71 2.61 14.02
N LYS A 56 6.53 2.18 14.47
CA LYS A 56 6.08 2.38 15.85
C LYS A 56 5.74 1.05 16.46
N CYS A 57 6.19 0.84 17.69
CA CYS A 57 5.79 -0.30 18.50
C CYS A 57 5.00 0.14 19.73
N THR A 58 3.99 -0.63 20.07
CA THR A 58 3.16 -0.44 21.26
C THR A 58 2.83 -1.79 21.89
N VAL A 59 2.34 -1.77 23.13
CA VAL A 59 1.84 -2.97 23.82
C VAL A 59 0.33 -2.82 23.95
N ILE A 60 -0.43 -3.75 23.38
CA ILE A 60 -1.89 -3.76 23.40
C ILE A 60 -2.33 -5.14 23.84
N ASP A 61 -3.23 -5.20 24.83
CA ASP A 61 -3.71 -6.46 25.44
C ASP A 61 -2.59 -7.43 25.81
N GLY A 62 -1.50 -6.90 26.37
CA GLY A 62 -0.34 -7.70 26.75
C GLY A 62 0.42 -8.31 25.58
N GLN A 63 0.32 -7.73 24.37
CA GLN A 63 1.09 -8.13 23.20
C GLN A 63 1.90 -6.96 22.64
N ALA A 64 3.20 -7.17 22.45
CA ALA A 64 4.05 -6.19 21.78
C ALA A 64 3.82 -6.30 20.26
N VAL A 65 3.35 -5.22 19.64
CA VAL A 65 3.08 -5.11 18.20
C VAL A 65 3.79 -3.91 17.62
N CYS A 66 4.29 -4.07 16.40
CA CYS A 66 4.98 -3.03 15.66
C CYS A 66 4.35 -2.86 14.28
N PHE A 67 4.30 -1.63 13.81
CA PHE A 67 3.93 -1.29 12.44
C PHE A 67 5.03 -0.44 11.81
N ASP A 68 5.56 -0.93 10.70
CA ASP A 68 6.50 -0.22 9.84
C ASP A 68 5.78 0.20 8.55
N PRO A 69 5.57 1.51 8.33
CA PRO A 69 5.02 2.00 7.07
C PRO A 69 5.93 1.60 5.90
N PRO A 70 5.38 1.25 4.72
CA PRO A 70 6.21 0.91 3.56
C PRO A 70 7.16 2.06 3.17
N ALA A 71 8.36 1.74 2.72
CA ALA A 71 9.39 2.73 2.40
C ALA A 71 8.94 3.78 1.36
N TYR A 72 8.13 3.38 0.36
CA TYR A 72 7.58 4.31 -0.63
C TYR A 72 6.57 5.31 -0.01
N VAL A 73 5.87 4.92 1.05
CA VAL A 73 4.99 5.82 1.81
C VAL A 73 5.83 6.80 2.62
N VAL A 74 6.86 6.31 3.32
CA VAL A 74 7.79 7.17 4.07
C VAL A 74 8.43 8.19 3.14
N LYS A 75 8.89 7.78 1.95
CA LYS A 75 9.45 8.68 0.94
C LYS A 75 8.44 9.75 0.48
N ALA A 76 7.18 9.38 0.27
CA ALA A 76 6.15 10.30 -0.21
C ALA A 76 5.70 11.34 0.84
N PHE A 77 5.63 10.95 2.11
CA PHE A 77 5.10 11.79 3.19
C PHE A 77 6.18 12.46 4.05
N GLY A 78 7.33 11.81 4.26
CA GLY A 78 8.37 12.30 5.16
C GLY A 78 7.81 12.53 6.58
N SER A 79 8.08 13.71 7.14
CA SER A 79 7.56 14.12 8.46
C SER A 79 6.05 14.36 8.51
N ALA A 80 5.39 14.49 7.36
CA ALA A 80 3.94 14.66 7.28
C ALA A 80 3.18 13.31 7.25
N LEU A 81 3.87 12.20 7.55
CA LEU A 81 3.24 10.89 7.60
C LEU A 81 2.24 10.84 8.76
N PRO A 82 0.95 10.54 8.50
CA PRO A 82 -0.02 10.41 9.57
C PRO A 82 0.37 9.31 10.55
N GLU A 83 -0.03 9.46 11.80
CA GLU A 83 0.20 8.42 12.80
C GLU A 83 -0.67 7.20 12.50
N PRO A 84 -0.09 5.98 12.50
CA PRO A 84 -0.87 4.76 12.40
C PRO A 84 -1.64 4.53 13.70
N GLU A 85 -2.78 3.85 13.61
CA GLU A 85 -3.57 3.38 14.73
C GLU A 85 -3.41 1.87 14.90
N CYS A 86 -3.80 1.36 16.07
CA CYS A 86 -3.88 -0.07 16.34
C CYS A 86 -5.26 -0.39 16.92
N LYS A 87 -5.85 -1.49 16.46
CA LYS A 87 -7.11 -2.02 16.98
C LYS A 87 -6.94 -3.45 17.45
N THR A 88 -7.76 -3.85 18.40
CA THR A 88 -7.78 -5.18 19.00
C THR A 88 -9.22 -5.69 19.07
N ILE A 89 -9.41 -6.98 18.80
CA ILE A 89 -10.67 -7.70 19.05
C ILE A 89 -10.33 -9.18 19.30
N ASP A 90 -10.92 -9.78 20.32
CA ASP A 90 -10.73 -11.20 20.67
C ASP A 90 -9.25 -11.65 20.74
N GLY A 91 -8.37 -10.76 21.23
CA GLY A 91 -6.93 -11.00 21.34
C GLY A 91 -6.15 -10.89 20.02
N VAL A 92 -6.80 -10.55 18.91
CA VAL A 92 -6.16 -10.25 17.62
C VAL A 92 -5.89 -8.75 17.53
N VAL A 93 -4.62 -8.38 17.33
CA VAL A 93 -4.20 -6.98 17.20
C VAL A 93 -3.73 -6.69 15.78
N GLY A 94 -4.21 -5.59 15.19
CA GLY A 94 -3.75 -5.08 13.90
C GLY A 94 -3.41 -3.60 13.99
N CYS A 95 -2.30 -3.20 13.38
CA CYS A 95 -1.82 -1.82 13.36
C CYS A 95 -1.60 -1.35 11.91
N GLY A 96 -1.90 -0.08 11.65
CA GLY A 96 -1.75 0.54 10.35
C GLY A 96 -2.68 1.75 10.20
N TYR A 97 -3.26 1.93 9.03
CA TYR A 97 -4.15 3.03 8.71
C TYR A 97 -5.58 2.56 8.48
N GLY A 98 -6.56 3.29 9.00
CA GLY A 98 -7.98 3.02 8.75
C GLY A 98 -8.39 1.60 9.13
N CYS A 99 -7.95 1.13 10.30
CA CYS A 99 -8.15 -0.23 10.77
C CYS A 99 -9.65 -0.53 10.91
N VAL A 100 -10.06 -1.71 10.45
CA VAL A 100 -11.43 -2.22 10.58
C VAL A 100 -11.41 -3.54 11.32
N THR A 101 -12.39 -3.71 12.20
CA THR A 101 -12.62 -4.91 13.01
C THR A 101 -13.94 -5.55 12.62
N ASP A 102 -13.98 -6.87 12.42
CA ASP A 102 -15.20 -7.62 12.14
C ASP A 102 -15.05 -9.10 12.55
N PHE A 103 -15.95 -9.61 13.40
CA PHE A 103 -15.97 -11.01 13.89
C PHE A 103 -14.57 -11.61 14.18
N GLY A 104 -13.86 -11.09 15.18
CA GLY A 104 -12.54 -11.61 15.56
C GLY A 104 -11.39 -11.29 14.59
N LYS A 105 -11.64 -10.52 13.52
CA LYS A 105 -10.60 -10.10 12.57
C LYS A 105 -10.28 -8.62 12.75
N VAL A 106 -9.01 -8.27 12.67
CA VAL A 106 -8.53 -6.89 12.53
C VAL A 106 -7.70 -6.79 11.26
N GLN A 107 -8.01 -5.84 10.39
CA GLN A 107 -7.12 -5.48 9.28
C GLN A 107 -7.00 -3.96 9.15
N CYS A 108 -5.83 -3.53 8.71
CA CYS A 108 -5.50 -2.14 8.49
C CYS A 108 -4.84 -1.99 7.13
N ALA A 109 -5.03 -0.83 6.50
CA ALA A 109 -4.28 -0.45 5.33
C ALA A 109 -2.83 -0.16 5.73
N LYS A 110 -1.88 -0.51 4.86
CA LYS A 110 -0.46 -0.22 5.07
C LYS A 110 -0.10 1.21 4.70
N THR A 111 -0.97 1.89 3.96
CA THR A 111 -0.75 3.24 3.45
C THR A 111 -1.86 4.18 3.94
N PRO A 112 -1.56 5.47 4.20
CA PRO A 112 -2.58 6.43 4.65
C PRO A 112 -3.73 6.64 3.65
N MET A 113 -3.49 6.37 2.36
CA MET A 113 -4.48 6.51 1.28
C MET A 113 -5.22 5.20 0.96
N GLY A 114 -4.81 4.11 1.61
CA GLY A 114 -5.53 2.85 1.57
C GLY A 114 -6.82 2.93 2.38
N VAL A 115 -7.64 1.90 2.20
CA VAL A 115 -8.96 1.80 2.80
C VAL A 115 -9.22 0.35 3.19
N CYS A 116 -9.86 0.15 4.34
CA CYS A 116 -10.41 -1.13 4.74
C CYS A 116 -11.91 -1.01 4.93
N ARG A 117 -12.64 -2.08 4.62
CA ARG A 117 -14.08 -2.17 4.85
C ARG A 117 -14.48 -3.60 5.17
N SER A 118 -15.44 -3.77 6.07
CA SER A 118 -16.02 -5.07 6.40
C SER A 118 -17.32 -5.31 5.65
N GLN A 119 -17.55 -6.57 5.28
CA GLN A 119 -18.82 -7.09 4.81
C GLN A 119 -18.94 -8.57 5.17
N GLY A 120 -20.01 -8.94 5.87
CA GLY A 120 -20.38 -10.33 6.10
C GLY A 120 -19.30 -11.17 6.81
N GLY A 121 -18.60 -10.63 7.81
CA GLY A 121 -17.55 -11.35 8.53
C GLY A 121 -16.19 -11.34 7.85
N ASN A 122 -16.03 -10.60 6.75
CA ASN A 122 -14.76 -10.45 6.05
C ASN A 122 -14.36 -8.98 5.98
N VAL A 123 -13.10 -8.70 6.31
CA VAL A 123 -12.48 -7.39 6.12
C VAL A 123 -11.67 -7.43 4.84
N THR A 124 -11.92 -6.47 3.95
CA THR A 124 -11.16 -6.26 2.71
C THR A 124 -10.43 -4.94 2.80
N CYS A 125 -9.13 -4.96 2.56
CA CYS A 125 -8.29 -3.78 2.50
C CYS A 125 -7.70 -3.60 1.10
N PHE A 126 -7.52 -2.33 0.73
CA PHE A 126 -6.80 -1.94 -0.47
C PHE A 126 -5.78 -0.87 -0.11
N ASP A 127 -4.56 -1.05 -0.63
CA ASP A 127 -3.49 -0.07 -0.58
C ASP A 127 -3.09 0.31 -2.00
N PRO A 128 -2.98 1.62 -2.33
CA PRO A 128 -2.47 2.04 -3.63
C PRO A 128 -1.05 1.49 -3.84
N PRO A 129 -0.73 1.02 -5.05
CA PRO A 129 0.58 0.43 -5.33
C PRO A 129 1.70 1.49 -5.28
N ALA A 130 2.94 1.04 -5.09
CA ALA A 130 4.11 1.93 -5.00
C ALA A 130 4.24 2.87 -6.22
N ALA A 131 3.88 2.42 -7.43
CA ALA A 131 3.90 3.21 -8.65
C ALA A 131 3.03 4.47 -8.54
N VAL A 132 1.89 4.36 -7.87
CA VAL A 132 0.98 5.48 -7.65
C VAL A 132 1.60 6.50 -6.69
N PHE A 133 2.31 6.06 -5.65
CA PHE A 133 3.07 6.97 -4.78
C PHE A 133 4.30 7.58 -5.47
N ALA A 134 4.94 6.86 -6.40
CA ALA A 134 6.06 7.39 -7.16
C ALA A 134 5.64 8.57 -8.06
N VAL A 135 4.47 8.48 -8.68
CA VAL A 135 3.94 9.52 -9.58
C VAL A 135 3.23 10.65 -8.84
N PHE A 136 2.42 10.32 -7.83
CA PHE A 136 1.54 11.30 -7.17
C PHE A 136 2.08 11.76 -5.80
N GLY A 137 3.08 11.08 -5.24
CA GLY A 137 3.62 11.40 -3.91
C GLY A 137 2.54 11.39 -2.83
N ARG A 138 2.46 12.46 -2.03
CA ARG A 138 1.41 12.64 -1.02
C ARG A 138 0.04 13.03 -1.58
N GLN A 139 -0.06 13.32 -2.88
CA GLN A 139 -1.30 13.72 -3.55
C GLN A 139 -2.07 12.51 -4.13
N VAL A 140 -1.67 11.29 -3.76
CA VAL A 140 -2.44 10.09 -4.11
C VAL A 140 -3.87 10.26 -3.60
N PRO A 141 -4.89 10.15 -4.46
CA PRO A 141 -6.28 10.18 -4.01
C PRO A 141 -6.56 9.05 -3.02
N ARG A 142 -7.52 9.25 -2.10
CA ARG A 142 -7.98 8.16 -1.24
C ARG A 142 -8.73 7.12 -2.06
N ALA A 143 -8.42 5.85 -1.81
CA ALA A 143 -9.20 4.75 -2.36
C ALA A 143 -10.57 4.66 -1.67
N GLN A 144 -11.50 3.97 -2.32
CA GLN A 144 -12.85 3.76 -1.84
C GLN A 144 -13.23 2.29 -1.90
N CYS A 145 -14.23 1.89 -1.10
CA CYS A 145 -14.79 0.54 -1.12
C CYS A 145 -16.27 0.60 -1.50
N VAL A 146 -16.66 -0.13 -2.53
CA VAL A 146 -18.02 -0.23 -3.05
C VAL A 146 -18.52 -1.66 -2.92
N SER A 147 -19.81 -1.82 -2.60
CA SER A 147 -20.46 -3.12 -2.49
C SER A 147 -21.80 -3.15 -3.20
N ASN A 148 -22.20 -4.33 -3.67
CA ASN A 148 -23.54 -4.63 -4.18
C ASN A 148 -24.37 -5.52 -3.24
N GLY A 149 -23.96 -5.64 -1.98
CA GLY A 149 -24.59 -6.51 -0.97
C GLY A 149 -24.05 -7.94 -0.92
N VAL A 150 -23.47 -8.44 -2.03
CA VAL A 150 -22.87 -9.78 -2.11
C VAL A 150 -21.34 -9.70 -2.21
N GLN A 151 -20.83 -8.77 -3.01
CA GLN A 151 -19.41 -8.55 -3.23
C GLN A 151 -19.00 -7.18 -2.71
N LEU A 152 -17.75 -7.10 -2.25
CA LEU A 152 -17.07 -5.89 -1.84
C LEU A 152 -15.77 -5.77 -2.63
N ALA A 153 -15.55 -4.62 -3.27
CA ALA A 153 -14.28 -4.30 -3.90
C ALA A 153 -13.80 -2.93 -3.43
N CYS A 154 -12.49 -2.80 -3.28
CA CYS A 154 -11.84 -1.58 -2.86
C CYS A 154 -10.75 -1.18 -3.87
N GLY A 155 -10.62 0.11 -4.13
CA GLY A 155 -9.68 0.66 -5.11
C GLY A 155 -10.12 2.03 -5.59
N PHE A 156 -9.79 2.34 -6.83
CA PHE A 156 -10.15 3.59 -7.51
C PHE A 156 -11.24 3.36 -8.54
N ASN A 157 -12.00 4.42 -8.87
CA ASN A 157 -12.96 4.43 -9.98
C ASN A 157 -13.86 3.19 -10.03
N CYS A 158 -14.34 2.77 -8.86
CA CYS A 158 -15.10 1.54 -8.70
C CYS A 158 -16.43 1.61 -9.44
N VAL A 159 -16.79 0.50 -10.09
CA VAL A 159 -18.07 0.32 -10.77
C VAL A 159 -18.80 -0.87 -10.17
N ASN A 160 -20.10 -0.68 -9.93
CA ASN A 160 -21.02 -1.71 -9.48
C ASN A 160 -21.98 -2.05 -10.63
N ALA A 161 -22.11 -3.34 -10.93
CA ALA A 161 -23.06 -3.89 -11.89
C ALA A 161 -23.71 -5.16 -11.32
N SER A 162 -24.67 -5.72 -12.05
CA SER A 162 -25.44 -6.90 -11.62
C SER A 162 -24.56 -8.13 -11.33
N GLU A 163 -23.43 -8.28 -12.02
CA GLU A 163 -22.54 -9.43 -11.82
C GLU A 163 -21.51 -9.23 -10.70
N GLY A 164 -21.33 -8.00 -10.22
CA GLY A 164 -20.30 -7.72 -9.23
C GLY A 164 -19.84 -6.28 -9.15
N VAL A 165 -18.85 -6.07 -8.28
CA VAL A 165 -18.18 -4.78 -8.10
C VAL A 165 -16.71 -4.93 -8.43
N ARG A 166 -16.17 -4.01 -9.23
CA ARG A 166 -14.73 -3.97 -9.53
C ARG A 166 -14.20 -2.55 -9.42
N CYS A 167 -12.93 -2.43 -9.07
CA CYS A 167 -12.23 -1.16 -8.96
C CYS A 167 -10.92 -1.23 -9.73
N ALA A 168 -10.49 -0.09 -10.24
CA ALA A 168 -9.15 0.11 -10.75
C ALA A 168 -8.14 0.10 -9.58
N LYS A 169 -6.91 -0.34 -9.85
CA LYS A 169 -5.80 -0.34 -8.90
C LYS A 169 -5.07 1.00 -8.86
N THR A 170 -5.29 1.86 -9.85
CA THR A 170 -4.62 3.14 -9.99
C THR A 170 -5.66 4.26 -10.20
N PRO A 171 -5.40 5.50 -9.76
CA PRO A 171 -6.30 6.63 -10.01
C PRO A 171 -6.54 6.92 -11.50
N MET A 172 -5.60 6.50 -12.35
CA MET A 172 -5.65 6.66 -13.80
C MET A 172 -6.37 5.50 -14.51
N GLY A 173 -6.66 4.42 -13.79
CA GLY A 173 -7.39 3.27 -14.33
C GLY A 173 -8.87 3.58 -14.49
N VAL A 174 -9.52 2.86 -15.40
CA VAL A 174 -10.95 3.00 -15.70
C VAL A 174 -11.63 1.67 -15.53
N CYS A 175 -12.84 1.68 -14.97
CA CYS A 175 -13.74 0.54 -15.01
C CYS A 175 -15.01 0.94 -15.78
N LYS A 176 -15.56 0.02 -16.58
CA LYS A 176 -16.79 0.24 -17.33
C LYS A 176 -17.70 -0.98 -17.21
N ALA A 177 -18.96 -0.72 -16.89
CA ALA A 177 -20.02 -1.72 -16.91
C ALA A 177 -20.84 -1.64 -18.21
N GLN A 178 -21.16 -2.80 -18.77
CA GLN A 178 -22.16 -2.97 -19.83
C GLN A 178 -22.77 -4.38 -19.78
N ASN A 179 -24.10 -4.51 -19.87
CA ASN A 179 -24.81 -5.79 -19.89
C ASN A 179 -24.48 -6.72 -18.70
N GLY A 180 -24.23 -6.16 -17.52
CA GLY A 180 -23.69 -6.91 -16.37
C GLY A 180 -22.17 -6.85 -16.32
N HIS A 181 -21.50 -7.20 -17.42
CA HIS A 181 -20.10 -6.94 -17.83
C HIS A 181 -19.28 -5.79 -17.20
N VAL A 182 -18.40 -5.98 -16.21
CA VAL A 182 -17.46 -4.98 -15.67
C VAL A 182 -16.03 -5.30 -16.10
N THR A 183 -15.50 -4.50 -17.02
CA THR A 183 -14.08 -4.53 -17.41
C THR A 183 -13.35 -3.35 -16.78
N CYS A 184 -12.19 -3.61 -16.21
CA CYS A 184 -11.29 -2.57 -15.73
C CYS A 184 -9.97 -2.63 -16.50
N PHE A 185 -9.39 -1.46 -16.73
CA PHE A 185 -8.07 -1.27 -17.27
C PHE A 185 -7.27 -0.37 -16.33
N ASP A 186 -6.07 -0.81 -15.98
CA ASP A 186 -5.09 -0.04 -15.23
C ASP A 186 -3.84 0.12 -16.08
N PRO A 187 -3.30 1.34 -16.20
CA PRO A 187 -1.98 1.55 -16.77
C PRO A 187 -0.93 0.73 -16.02
N SER A 188 0.02 0.15 -16.75
CA SER A 188 1.13 -0.57 -16.13
C SER A 188 1.99 0.38 -15.27
N PRO A 189 2.74 -0.14 -14.28
CA PRO A 189 3.71 0.67 -13.55
C PRO A 189 4.72 1.38 -14.47
N GLY A 190 5.16 0.72 -15.54
CA GLY A 190 6.03 1.32 -16.55
C GLY A 190 5.36 2.52 -17.25
N ALA A 191 4.08 2.39 -17.63
CA ALA A 191 3.32 3.49 -18.21
C ALA A 191 3.10 4.65 -17.22
N LEU A 192 2.82 4.34 -15.95
CA LEU A 192 2.73 5.34 -14.89
C LEU A 192 4.07 6.07 -14.73
N CYS A 193 5.20 5.36 -14.75
CA CYS A 193 6.52 5.97 -14.61
C CYS A 193 6.99 6.74 -15.85
N ALA A 194 6.50 6.40 -17.05
CA ALA A 194 6.82 7.10 -18.29
C ALA A 194 6.03 8.39 -18.50
N TRP A 195 4.72 8.34 -18.26
CA TRP A 195 3.86 9.49 -18.55
C TRP A 195 3.31 10.20 -17.31
N GLY A 196 3.42 9.58 -16.13
CA GLY A 196 3.03 10.18 -14.86
C GLY A 196 1.61 10.72 -14.87
N LYS A 197 1.46 11.98 -14.41
CA LYS A 197 0.18 12.70 -14.42
C LYS A 197 -0.25 13.19 -15.82
N GLY A 198 0.65 13.16 -16.79
CA GLY A 198 0.38 13.48 -18.19
C GLY A 198 -0.18 12.31 -18.99
N LEU A 199 -0.36 11.15 -18.35
CA LEU A 199 -0.94 9.98 -18.97
C LEU A 199 -2.38 10.29 -19.41
N PRO A 200 -2.74 10.08 -20.70
CA PRO A 200 -4.10 10.31 -21.15
C PRO A 200 -5.08 9.38 -20.43
N ALA A 201 -6.35 9.77 -20.40
CA ALA A 201 -7.39 8.91 -19.86
C ALA A 201 -7.61 7.70 -20.79
N PRO A 202 -7.56 6.45 -20.27
CA PRO A 202 -7.92 5.29 -21.07
C PRO A 202 -9.39 5.34 -21.45
N GLN A 203 -9.71 4.78 -22.61
CA GLN A 203 -11.06 4.69 -23.16
C GLN A 203 -11.56 3.26 -23.10
N CYS A 204 -12.88 3.10 -22.96
CA CYS A 204 -13.55 1.82 -23.05
C CYS A 204 -14.48 1.82 -24.26
N LYS A 205 -14.26 0.88 -25.17
CA LYS A 205 -15.12 0.64 -26.33
C LYS A 205 -15.89 -0.67 -26.15
N LEU A 206 -17.07 -0.73 -26.76
CA LEU A 206 -18.01 -1.84 -26.58
C LEU A 206 -17.81 -2.84 -27.71
N SER A 207 -17.61 -4.10 -27.36
CA SER A 207 -17.60 -5.24 -28.29
C SER A 207 -18.80 -6.15 -28.03
N GLU A 208 -19.04 -7.12 -28.92
CA GLU A 208 -20.09 -8.12 -28.73
C GLU A 208 -19.93 -8.91 -27.42
N THR A 209 -18.69 -9.12 -26.96
CA THR A 209 -18.37 -9.86 -25.74
C THR A 209 -18.27 -8.99 -24.49
N GLY A 210 -18.47 -7.67 -24.60
CA GLY A 210 -18.41 -6.72 -23.49
C GLY A 210 -17.42 -5.56 -23.70
N PRO A 211 -17.19 -4.73 -22.66
CA PRO A 211 -16.32 -3.57 -22.77
C PRO A 211 -14.85 -4.00 -22.84
N VAL A 212 -14.10 -3.39 -23.77
CA VAL A 212 -12.64 -3.49 -23.88
C VAL A 212 -12.06 -2.12 -23.62
N CYS A 213 -11.14 -2.04 -22.66
CA CYS A 213 -10.61 -0.77 -22.15
C CYS A 213 -9.09 -0.69 -22.34
N GLY A 214 -8.59 0.50 -22.67
CA GLY A 214 -7.17 0.78 -22.82
C GLY A 214 -6.93 2.07 -23.61
N TYR A 215 -5.81 2.12 -24.31
CA TYR A 215 -5.40 3.24 -25.15
C TYR A 215 -5.62 2.95 -26.62
N ASN A 216 -5.76 4.01 -27.43
CA ASN A 216 -5.79 3.93 -28.90
C ASN A 216 -6.65 2.79 -29.45
N CYS A 217 -7.84 2.59 -28.87
CA CYS A 217 -8.69 1.46 -29.19
C CYS A 217 -9.21 1.53 -30.62
N THR A 218 -9.16 0.40 -31.33
CA THR A 218 -9.68 0.25 -32.69
C THR A 218 -10.83 -0.75 -32.69
N THR A 219 -11.87 -0.45 -33.48
CA THR A 219 -13.08 -1.28 -33.62
C THR A 219 -13.27 -1.64 -35.08
N ALA A 220 -13.44 -2.91 -35.38
CA ALA A 220 -13.75 -3.40 -36.72
C ALA A 220 -14.48 -4.75 -36.63
N TYR A 221 -15.51 -4.94 -37.48
CA TYR A 221 -16.24 -6.21 -37.58
C TYR A 221 -16.75 -6.78 -36.23
N GLY A 222 -17.29 -5.92 -35.36
CA GLY A 222 -17.78 -6.32 -34.03
C GLY A 222 -16.68 -6.54 -32.97
N LYS A 223 -15.40 -6.53 -33.38
CA LYS A 223 -14.25 -6.71 -32.50
C LYS A 223 -13.66 -5.38 -32.07
N VAL A 224 -13.12 -5.38 -30.86
CA VAL A 224 -12.46 -4.23 -30.26
C VAL A 224 -11.16 -4.68 -29.63
N ALA A 225 -10.08 -3.97 -29.92
CA ALA A 225 -8.83 -4.11 -29.19
C ALA A 225 -8.27 -2.74 -28.82
N CYS A 226 -7.57 -2.68 -27.69
CA CYS A 226 -6.94 -1.49 -27.16
C CYS A 226 -5.48 -1.79 -26.84
N SER A 227 -4.63 -0.78 -27.00
CA SER A 227 -3.24 -0.80 -26.56
C SER A 227 -3.15 -0.66 -25.04
N GLY A 228 -2.14 -1.28 -24.44
CA GLY A 228 -1.81 -1.16 -23.03
C GLY A 228 -1.14 0.17 -22.66
N THR A 229 -0.63 0.91 -23.64
CA THR A 229 0.09 2.18 -23.45
C THR A 229 -0.39 3.26 -24.42
N PRO A 230 -0.22 4.56 -24.11
CA PRO A 230 -0.54 5.64 -25.04
C PRO A 230 0.31 5.64 -26.32
N ALA A 231 1.48 5.01 -26.29
CA ALA A 231 2.37 4.88 -27.45
C ALA A 231 2.02 3.66 -28.32
N GLY A 232 1.17 2.75 -27.83
CA GLY A 232 0.74 1.59 -28.58
C GLY A 232 -0.20 1.95 -29.73
N ILE A 233 -0.23 1.10 -30.74
CA ILE A 233 -1.05 1.27 -31.93
C ILE A 233 -1.89 0.02 -32.17
N CYS A 234 -3.14 0.21 -32.60
CA CYS A 234 -4.02 -0.88 -33.01
C CYS A 234 -4.43 -0.72 -34.48
N LYS A 235 -4.28 -1.78 -35.28
CA LYS A 235 -4.60 -1.81 -36.72
C LYS A 235 -5.49 -3.02 -37.05
N VAL A 236 -6.25 -2.87 -38.14
CA VAL A 236 -7.19 -3.90 -38.63
C VAL A 236 -6.50 -4.72 -39.72
N PHE A 237 -6.53 -6.05 -39.60
CA PHE A 237 -6.05 -6.99 -40.61
C PHE A 237 -7.02 -8.16 -40.72
N ASP A 238 -7.47 -8.50 -41.93
CA ASP A 238 -8.28 -9.69 -42.24
C ASP A 238 -9.44 -9.99 -41.27
N SER A 239 -10.17 -8.94 -40.86
CA SER A 239 -11.31 -8.98 -39.89
C SER A 239 -10.95 -9.16 -38.41
N GLU A 240 -9.69 -8.94 -38.05
CA GLU A 240 -9.17 -8.90 -36.69
C GLU A 240 -8.59 -7.52 -36.38
N VAL A 241 -8.51 -7.17 -35.08
CA VAL A 241 -7.81 -5.98 -34.60
C VAL A 241 -6.57 -6.42 -33.82
N TYR A 242 -5.39 -6.01 -34.28
CA TYR A 242 -4.12 -6.31 -33.64
C TYR A 242 -3.53 -5.04 -33.03
N CYS A 243 -3.03 -5.16 -31.81
CA CYS A 243 -2.35 -4.07 -31.12
C CYS A 243 -0.88 -4.42 -30.88
N PHE A 244 -0.04 -3.40 -30.96
CA PHE A 244 1.35 -3.46 -30.59
C PHE A 244 1.64 -2.35 -29.57
N ASP A 245 2.24 -2.72 -28.44
CA ASP A 245 2.66 -1.81 -27.40
C ASP A 245 4.19 -1.76 -27.34
N PRO A 246 4.83 -0.62 -27.65
CA PRO A 246 6.24 -0.46 -27.38
C PRO A 246 6.48 -0.49 -25.85
N PRO A 247 7.62 -1.03 -25.38
CA PRO A 247 7.93 -1.07 -23.95
C PRO A 247 7.93 0.33 -23.33
N ALA A 248 7.03 0.56 -22.37
CA ALA A 248 6.91 1.85 -21.70
C ALA A 248 8.13 2.16 -20.83
N GLU A 249 8.82 1.12 -20.35
CA GLU A 249 9.98 1.20 -19.46
C GLU A 249 11.13 1.97 -20.09
N GLN A 250 11.26 1.96 -21.42
CA GLN A 250 12.30 2.72 -22.14
C GLN A 250 12.12 4.23 -22.05
N GLN A 251 10.91 4.70 -21.73
CA GLN A 251 10.58 6.11 -21.58
C GLN A 251 10.33 6.48 -20.10
N ALA A 252 10.47 5.52 -19.19
CA ALA A 252 10.12 5.69 -17.79
C ALA A 252 11.22 6.36 -16.98
N ASP A 253 10.81 7.17 -16.00
CA ASP A 253 11.73 7.74 -15.02
C ASP A 253 12.40 6.62 -14.20
N ALA A 254 13.72 6.59 -14.20
CA ALA A 254 14.51 5.55 -13.55
C ALA A 254 14.28 5.50 -12.03
N ALA A 255 14.08 6.65 -11.38
CA ALA A 255 13.80 6.71 -9.95
C ALA A 255 12.40 6.14 -9.61
N CYS A 256 11.43 6.36 -10.49
CA CYS A 256 10.11 5.74 -10.42
C CYS A 256 10.20 4.23 -10.63
N LEU A 257 10.89 3.75 -11.66
CA LEU A 257 11.09 2.32 -11.92
C LEU A 257 11.79 1.60 -10.74
N ALA A 258 12.82 2.22 -10.17
CA ALA A 258 13.51 1.70 -8.99
C ALA A 258 12.56 1.54 -7.80
N SER A 259 11.65 2.50 -7.59
CA SER A 259 10.69 2.45 -6.49
C SER A 259 9.63 1.34 -6.60
N VAL A 260 9.44 0.80 -7.82
CA VAL A 260 8.48 -0.28 -8.09
C VAL A 260 9.17 -1.62 -8.37
N GLY A 261 10.49 -1.71 -8.17
CA GLY A 261 11.27 -2.93 -8.40
C GLY A 261 11.40 -3.30 -9.88
N LEU A 262 11.22 -2.33 -10.79
CA LEU A 262 11.29 -2.51 -12.24
C LEU A 262 12.45 -1.75 -12.88
N ALA A 263 13.41 -1.25 -12.09
CA ALA A 263 14.63 -0.71 -12.66
C ALA A 263 15.32 -1.82 -13.47
N ALA A 264 15.30 -1.69 -14.79
CA ALA A 264 16.11 -2.51 -15.66
C ALA A 264 17.57 -2.34 -15.23
N ILE A 265 18.28 -3.45 -15.13
CA ILE A 265 19.72 -3.48 -14.93
C ILE A 265 20.34 -2.80 -16.15
N GLU A 266 20.59 -1.50 -16.08
CA GLU A 266 21.47 -0.82 -17.02
C GLU A 266 22.93 -1.12 -16.62
N GLY A 267 23.65 -1.86 -17.46
CA GLY A 267 25.11 -1.71 -17.57
C GLY A 267 26.04 -2.67 -16.84
N ALA A 268 25.65 -3.93 -16.58
CA ALA A 268 26.66 -4.97 -16.35
C ALA A 268 27.22 -5.46 -17.70
N THR A 269 28.11 -4.67 -18.31
CA THR A 269 29.10 -5.23 -19.24
C THR A 269 30.11 -6.05 -18.45
N PRO A 270 30.59 -7.20 -18.99
CA PRO A 270 31.53 -8.09 -18.31
C PRO A 270 32.87 -7.44 -17.98
#